data_AF-A0A1C6P5Z8-F1
#
_entry.id   AF-A0A1C6P5Z8-F1
#
_cell.length_a   1.000
_cell.length_b   1.000
_cell.length_c   1.000
_cell.angle_alpha   90.00
_cell.angle_beta   90.00
_cell.angle_gamma   90.00
#
_symmetry.space_group_name_H-M   'P 1'
#
loop_
_entity.id
_entity.type
_entity.pdbx_description
1 polymer ?
#
loop_
_entity_poly.entity_id
_entity_poly.type
_entity_poly.pdbx_seq_one_letter_code
_entity_poly.pdbx_strand_id
1 'polypeptide(L)'
;MSTDDAFAEAYRAHYWAVSRFVARRLDGQALEVEEVVAEVFSIAWRRRAELPDAPLPWLYGVARNCLANTVRGLGRYRRLLHRLGNHEAAHHRQTVDSPDTERPGSWVHEALARLSPADQEVLRLTAWEELTIEELAVTLGCGRSAAAMRLHRARGRLRTQIERMRRRETARPEAPPPRPDALPAPAPAPRPATPRPLSPHPVPTRAGGRRHD
;
A
#
# COMPACT_ATOMS: atom_id res chain seq x y z
N MET A 1 3.31 36.36 17.61
CA MET A 1 3.72 35.77 16.32
C MET A 1 2.62 36.00 15.33
N SER A 2 2.94 36.36 14.08
CA SER A 2 1.92 36.40 13.02
C SER A 2 1.41 34.98 12.76
N THR A 3 0.17 34.85 12.28
CA THR A 3 -0.38 33.55 11.84
C THR A 3 0.50 32.91 10.76
N ASP A 4 1.18 33.73 9.96
CA ASP A 4 2.12 33.29 8.93
C ASP A 4 3.40 32.70 9.56
N ASP A 5 3.89 33.29 10.66
CA ASP A 5 5.06 32.78 11.38
C ASP A 5 4.76 31.43 12.05
N ALA A 6 3.57 31.31 12.66
CA ALA A 6 3.12 30.07 13.30
C ALA A 6 3.01 28.91 12.29
N PHE A 7 2.51 29.20 11.08
CA PHE A 7 2.54 28.21 10.00
C PHE A 7 3.97 27.87 9.58
N ALA A 8 4.85 28.85 9.38
CA ALA A 8 6.22 28.61 8.93
C ALA A 8 7.03 27.78 9.95
N GLU A 9 6.75 27.96 11.24
CA GLU A 9 7.29 27.11 12.31
C GLU A 9 6.73 25.69 12.24
N ALA A 10 5.40 25.54 12.17
CA ALA A 10 4.75 24.24 12.07
C ALA A 10 5.22 23.45 10.83
N TYR A 11 5.39 24.13 9.69
CA TYR A 11 5.92 23.53 8.46
C TYR A 11 7.33 22.97 8.68
N ARG A 12 8.26 23.81 9.17
CA ARG A 12 9.66 23.40 9.40
C ARG A 12 9.76 22.27 10.43
N ALA A 13 8.97 22.33 11.50
CA ALA A 13 8.97 21.34 12.57
C ALA A 13 8.39 19.98 12.14
N HIS A 14 7.40 19.96 11.23
CA HIS A 14 6.58 18.77 11.01
C HIS A 14 6.58 18.21 9.60
N TYR A 15 7.24 18.87 8.64
CA TYR A 15 7.33 18.38 7.26
C TYR A 15 7.74 16.91 7.18
N TRP A 16 8.85 16.54 7.82
CA TRP A 16 9.37 15.16 7.77
C TRP A 16 8.48 14.13 8.46
N ALA A 17 7.81 14.53 9.54
CA ALA A 17 6.87 13.66 10.25
C ALA A 17 5.67 13.34 9.38
N VAL A 18 5.09 14.36 8.72
CA VAL A 18 3.99 14.19 7.77
C VAL A 18 4.43 13.38 6.55
N SER A 19 5.62 13.65 5.98
CA SER A 19 6.15 12.88 4.85
C SER A 19 6.33 11.40 5.17
N ARG A 20 6.88 11.06 6.35
CA ARG A 20 7.01 9.66 6.81
C ARG A 20 5.64 9.01 7.03
N PHE A 21 4.69 9.75 7.62
CA PHE A 21 3.33 9.30 7.82
C PHE A 21 2.66 8.91 6.49
N VAL A 22 2.81 9.75 5.46
CA VAL A 22 2.24 9.54 4.11
C VAL A 22 2.96 8.39 3.41
N ALA A 23 4.30 8.36 3.42
CA ALA A 23 5.10 7.32 2.78
C ALA A 23 4.77 5.91 3.29
N ARG A 24 4.55 5.76 4.60
CA ARG A 24 4.11 4.48 5.21
C ARG A 24 2.75 3.97 4.73
N ARG A 25 1.92 4.82 4.10
CA ARG A 25 0.57 4.48 3.63
C ARG A 25 0.48 4.31 2.12
N LEU A 26 1.49 4.76 1.39
CA LEU A 26 1.60 4.66 -0.07
C LEU A 26 2.70 3.67 -0.51
N ASP A 27 3.17 2.83 0.42
CA ASP A 27 4.24 1.85 0.18
C ASP A 27 5.48 2.45 -0.50
N GLY A 28 5.82 3.69 -0.14
CA GLY A 28 7.02 4.38 -0.65
C GLY A 28 6.93 4.92 -2.08
N GLN A 29 5.74 5.06 -2.67
CA GLN A 29 5.56 5.73 -3.98
C GLN A 29 5.90 7.24 -3.88
N ALA A 30 7.17 7.59 -4.09
CA ALA A 30 7.73 8.91 -3.78
C ALA A 30 6.96 10.09 -4.41
N LEU A 31 6.57 9.97 -5.68
CA LEU A 31 5.80 11.02 -6.37
C LEU A 31 4.44 11.27 -5.70
N GLU A 32 3.71 10.22 -5.33
CA GLU A 32 2.42 10.37 -4.64
C GLU A 32 2.58 10.93 -3.20
N VAL A 33 3.74 10.68 -2.56
CA VAL A 33 4.03 11.21 -1.23
C VAL A 33 4.18 12.72 -1.28
N GLU A 34 5.00 13.25 -2.19
CA GLU A 34 5.26 14.69 -2.30
C GLU A 34 3.98 15.46 -2.63
N GLU A 35 3.15 14.93 -3.54
CA GLU A 35 1.85 15.52 -3.89
C GLU A 35 0.91 15.62 -2.68
N VAL A 36 0.78 14.53 -1.91
CA VAL A 36 -0.09 14.51 -0.73
C VAL A 36 0.45 15.45 0.36
N VAL A 37 1.77 15.48 0.58
CA VAL A 37 2.39 16.38 1.56
C VAL A 37 2.18 17.85 1.17
N ALA A 38 2.35 18.19 -0.10
CA ALA A 38 2.07 19.52 -0.61
C ALA A 38 0.60 19.91 -0.41
N GLU A 39 -0.33 18.99 -0.65
CA GLU A 39 -1.75 19.22 -0.40
C GLU A 39 -2.06 19.46 1.09
N VAL A 40 -1.45 18.68 1.98
CA VAL A 40 -1.61 18.83 3.44
C VAL A 40 -1.19 20.22 3.89
N PHE A 41 0.01 20.67 3.50
CA PHE A 41 0.50 21.98 3.90
C PHE A 41 -0.21 23.14 3.18
N SER A 42 -0.75 22.92 1.98
CA SER A 42 -1.64 23.88 1.32
C SER A 42 -2.97 24.06 2.08
N ILE A 43 -3.54 22.97 2.60
CA ILE A 43 -4.71 23.04 3.50
C ILE A 43 -4.34 23.76 4.81
N ALA A 44 -3.20 23.42 5.40
CA ALA A 44 -2.73 24.05 6.62
C ALA A 44 -2.48 25.57 6.44
N TRP A 45 -1.95 25.98 5.29
CA TRP A 45 -1.78 27.41 4.95
C TRP A 45 -3.12 28.14 4.84
N ARG A 46 -4.10 27.54 4.15
CA ARG A 46 -5.44 28.13 4.02
C ARG A 46 -6.16 28.25 5.37
N ARG A 47 -5.91 27.31 6.28
CA ARG A 47 -6.50 27.25 7.62
C ARG A 47 -5.55 27.68 8.73
N ARG A 48 -4.51 28.46 8.41
CA ARG A 48 -3.45 28.82 9.37
C ARG A 48 -3.96 29.54 10.62
N ALA A 49 -5.07 30.26 10.51
CA ALA A 49 -5.73 30.91 11.65
C ALA A 49 -6.38 29.91 12.63
N GLU A 50 -6.57 28.66 12.22
CA GLU A 50 -7.16 27.57 13.01
C GLU A 50 -6.11 26.54 13.44
N LEU A 51 -4.82 26.79 13.20
CA LEU A 51 -3.76 25.88 13.62
C LEU A 51 -3.73 25.80 15.15
N PRO A 52 -3.86 24.60 15.74
CA PRO A 52 -3.73 24.44 17.18
C PRO A 52 -2.28 24.57 17.62
N ASP A 53 -2.07 24.87 18.91
CA ASP A 53 -0.74 24.99 19.52
C ASP A 53 0.12 23.72 19.32
N ALA A 54 -0.53 22.55 19.31
CA ALA A 54 0.07 21.27 18.93
C ALA A 54 -0.42 20.86 17.52
N PRO A 55 0.26 21.30 16.43
CA PRO A 55 -0.23 21.14 15.07
C PRO A 55 -0.08 19.72 14.51
N LEU A 56 0.88 18.92 14.99
CA LEU A 56 1.20 17.63 14.40
C LEU A 56 0.01 16.63 14.35
N PRO A 57 -0.75 16.40 15.45
CA PRO A 57 -1.92 15.52 15.39
C PRO A 57 -3.01 16.01 14.43
N TRP A 58 -3.19 17.33 14.33
CA TRP A 58 -4.12 17.94 13.39
C TRP A 58 -3.66 17.74 11.94
N LEU A 59 -2.36 17.93 11.66
CA LEU A 59 -1.74 17.68 10.36
C LEU A 59 -1.89 16.21 9.93
N TYR A 60 -1.73 15.25 10.85
CA TYR A 60 -2.04 13.84 10.56
C TYR A 60 -3.52 13.62 10.20
N GLY A 61 -4.43 14.35 10.85
CA GLY A 61 -5.85 14.32 10.50
C GLY A 61 -6.11 14.81 9.08
N VAL A 62 -5.47 15.92 8.69
CA VAL A 62 -5.50 16.43 7.31
C VAL A 62 -4.91 15.43 6.33
N ALA A 63 -3.71 14.90 6.61
CA ALA A 63 -3.04 13.91 5.76
C ALA A 63 -3.89 12.65 5.56
N ARG A 64 -4.54 12.16 6.61
CA ARG A 64 -5.47 11.03 6.52
C ARG A 64 -6.63 11.31 5.58
N ASN A 65 -7.17 12.54 5.59
CA ASN A 65 -8.25 12.93 4.69
C ASN A 65 -7.78 13.06 3.24
N CYS A 66 -6.59 13.65 3.00
CA CYS A 66 -5.96 13.70 1.68
C CYS A 66 -5.74 12.29 1.12
N LEU A 67 -5.12 11.39 1.89
CA LEU A 67 -4.93 9.99 1.49
C LEU A 67 -6.24 9.28 1.15
N ALA A 68 -7.28 9.48 1.95
CA ALA A 68 -8.60 8.92 1.67
C ALA A 68 -9.20 9.47 0.36
N ASN A 69 -8.93 10.73 0.02
CA ASN A 69 -9.35 11.34 -1.23
C ASN A 69 -8.54 10.83 -2.43
N THR A 70 -7.22 10.65 -2.30
CA THR A 70 -6.36 10.04 -3.32
C THR A 70 -6.83 8.63 -3.67
N VAL A 71 -7.09 7.78 -2.66
CA VAL A 71 -7.61 6.42 -2.87
C VAL A 71 -8.99 6.44 -3.54
N ARG A 72 -9.90 7.33 -3.13
CA ARG A 72 -11.22 7.49 -3.77
C ARG A 72 -11.13 8.01 -5.21
N GLY A 73 -10.21 8.94 -5.47
CA GLY A 73 -9.93 9.51 -6.79
C GLY A 73 -9.45 8.45 -7.76
N LEU A 74 -8.47 7.65 -7.34
CA LEU A 74 -7.98 6.48 -8.09
C LEU A 74 -9.09 5.43 -8.32
N GLY A 75 -9.93 5.18 -7.31
CA GLY A 75 -11.09 4.29 -7.47
C GLY A 75 -12.11 4.80 -8.50
N ARG A 76 -12.37 6.11 -8.55
CA ARG A 76 -13.22 6.72 -9.59
C ARG A 76 -12.57 6.62 -10.98
N TYR A 77 -11.27 6.93 -11.06
CA TYR A 77 -10.51 6.85 -12.30
C TYR A 77 -10.46 5.42 -12.85
N ARG A 78 -10.23 4.40 -12.00
CA ARG A 78 -10.31 2.99 -12.40
C ARG A 78 -11.69 2.58 -12.89
N ARG A 79 -12.76 3.01 -12.20
CA ARG A 79 -14.14 2.77 -12.67
C ARG A 79 -14.40 3.43 -14.02
N LEU A 80 -13.83 4.61 -14.26
CA LEU A 80 -13.91 5.29 -15.55
C LEU A 80 -13.13 4.52 -16.63
N LEU A 81 -11.88 4.12 -16.36
CA LEU A 81 -11.07 3.33 -17.30
C LEU A 81 -11.70 1.97 -17.63
N HIS A 82 -12.28 1.29 -16.63
CA HIS A 82 -13.04 0.07 -16.83
C HIS A 82 -14.28 0.30 -17.70
N ARG A 83 -14.99 1.43 -17.52
CA ARG A 83 -16.11 1.81 -18.40
C ARG A 83 -15.64 2.16 -19.82
N LEU A 84 -14.42 2.65 -19.98
CA LEU A 84 -13.80 2.97 -21.27
C LEU A 84 -13.10 1.78 -21.94
N GLY A 85 -13.19 0.57 -21.37
CA GLY A 85 -12.61 -0.65 -21.97
C GLY A 85 -11.11 -0.82 -21.74
N ASN A 86 -10.45 0.07 -21.01
CA ASN A 86 -9.01 0.02 -20.74
C ASN A 86 -8.71 -0.84 -19.49
N HIS A 87 -8.72 -2.16 -19.68
CA HIS A 87 -8.57 -3.14 -18.60
C HIS A 87 -7.15 -3.16 -18.02
N GLU A 88 -6.10 -3.01 -18.85
CA GLU A 88 -4.70 -3.00 -18.38
C GLU A 88 -4.39 -1.84 -17.42
N ALA A 89 -4.93 -0.64 -17.69
CA ALA A 89 -4.73 0.52 -16.82
C ALA A 89 -5.56 0.44 -15.51
N ALA A 90 -6.65 -0.32 -15.50
CA ALA A 90 -7.50 -0.49 -14.31
C ALA A 90 -6.87 -1.40 -13.24
N HIS A 91 -5.99 -2.32 -13.64
CA HIS A 91 -5.38 -3.33 -12.78
C HIS A 91 -4.00 -2.96 -12.22
N HIS A 92 -3.46 -1.78 -12.52
CA HIS A 92 -2.08 -1.38 -12.15
C HIS A 92 -1.83 -1.15 -10.63
N ARG A 93 -2.77 -1.48 -9.73
CA ARG A 93 -2.42 -1.86 -8.35
C ARG A 93 -3.07 -3.19 -8.03
N GLN A 94 -2.50 -4.26 -8.58
CA GLN A 94 -2.35 -5.44 -7.75
C GLN A 94 -1.41 -5.02 -6.63
N THR A 95 -1.97 -5.01 -5.42
CA THR A 95 -1.23 -5.07 -4.16
C THR A 95 0.01 -5.90 -4.42
N VAL A 96 1.18 -5.29 -4.26
CA VAL A 96 2.43 -6.05 -4.23
C VAL A 96 2.27 -6.93 -2.99
N ASP A 97 1.88 -8.18 -3.21
CA ASP A 97 2.03 -9.23 -2.21
C ASP A 97 3.52 -9.21 -1.90
N SER A 98 3.87 -8.71 -0.72
CA SER A 98 5.24 -8.71 -0.27
C SER A 98 5.65 -10.18 -0.13
N PRO A 99 6.67 -10.66 -0.88
CA PRO A 99 7.08 -12.07 -0.87
C PRO A 99 7.85 -12.45 0.41
N ASP A 100 7.69 -11.70 1.51
CA ASP A 100 8.39 -11.88 2.78
C ASP A 100 7.54 -12.71 3.78
N THR A 101 6.96 -13.82 3.32
CA THR A 101 6.24 -14.76 4.20
C THR A 101 7.15 -15.37 5.28
N GLU A 102 8.48 -15.31 5.11
CA GLU A 102 9.48 -15.98 5.96
C GLU A 102 10.17 -15.08 7.00
N ARG A 103 9.85 -13.78 7.10
CA ARG A 103 10.40 -12.94 8.17
C ARG A 103 9.65 -13.15 9.50
N PRO A 104 10.35 -13.24 10.64
CA PRO A 104 9.73 -13.12 11.96
C PRO A 104 8.91 -11.83 12.03
N GLY A 105 7.57 -11.94 12.10
CA GLY A 105 6.64 -10.79 12.07
C GLY A 105 5.81 -10.62 10.79
N SER A 106 5.94 -11.50 9.80
CA SER A 106 5.07 -11.54 8.60
C SER A 106 3.59 -11.72 8.99
N TRP A 107 3.32 -12.61 9.95
CA TRP A 107 1.96 -12.84 10.48
C TRP A 107 1.38 -11.60 11.19
N VAL A 108 2.19 -10.69 11.73
CA VAL A 108 1.69 -9.45 12.37
C VAL A 108 1.13 -8.51 11.30
N HIS A 109 1.85 -8.38 10.17
CA HIS A 109 1.38 -7.60 9.03
C HIS A 109 0.11 -8.21 8.43
N GLU A 110 0.05 -9.54 8.31
CA GLU A 110 -1.14 -10.23 7.85
C GLU A 110 -2.32 -10.07 8.84
N ALA A 111 -2.05 -10.16 10.15
CA ALA A 111 -3.05 -9.97 11.19
C ALA A 111 -3.62 -8.56 11.11
N LEU A 112 -2.76 -7.54 10.99
CA LEU A 112 -3.13 -6.14 10.77
C LEU A 112 -3.95 -5.94 9.50
N ALA A 113 -3.53 -6.52 8.38
CA ALA A 113 -4.22 -6.42 7.09
C ALA A 113 -5.67 -6.95 7.12
N ARG A 114 -5.97 -7.88 8.04
CA ARG A 114 -7.33 -8.43 8.23
C ARG A 114 -8.27 -7.56 9.07
N LEU A 115 -7.78 -6.48 9.69
CA LEU A 115 -8.63 -5.52 10.38
C LEU A 115 -9.29 -4.55 9.40
N SER A 116 -10.35 -3.87 9.84
CA SER A 116 -10.91 -2.76 9.07
C SER A 116 -9.88 -1.64 8.88
N PRO A 117 -9.93 -0.87 7.77
CA PRO A 117 -9.01 0.24 7.56
C PRO A 117 -9.00 1.26 8.71
N ALA A 118 -10.15 1.46 9.37
CA ALA A 118 -10.26 2.34 10.51
C ALA A 118 -9.51 1.81 11.75
N ASP A 119 -9.62 0.51 12.03
CA ASP A 119 -8.89 -0.09 13.16
C ASP A 119 -7.38 -0.16 12.89
N GLN A 120 -7.00 -0.50 11.66
CA GLN A 120 -5.59 -0.46 11.23
C GLN A 120 -5.01 0.93 11.47
N GLU A 121 -5.69 1.96 10.99
CA GLU A 121 -5.23 3.33 11.13
C GLU A 121 -5.05 3.76 12.59
N VAL A 122 -6.01 3.41 13.47
CA VAL A 122 -5.91 3.69 14.90
C VAL A 122 -4.67 3.04 15.52
N LEU A 123 -4.41 1.78 15.18
CA LEU A 123 -3.23 1.07 15.70
C LEU A 123 -1.94 1.70 15.19
N ARG A 124 -1.86 2.03 13.90
CA ARG A 124 -0.70 2.68 13.26
C ARG A 124 -0.39 4.03 13.88
N LEU A 125 -1.41 4.86 14.11
CA LEU A 125 -1.25 6.16 14.77
C LEU A 125 -0.64 6.02 16.17
N THR A 126 -1.07 5.03 16.95
CA THR A 126 -0.53 4.83 18.30
C THR A 126 0.81 4.11 18.36
N ALA A 127 1.11 3.25 17.37
CA ALA A 127 2.30 2.40 17.38
C ALA A 127 3.49 2.99 16.63
N TRP A 128 3.26 3.78 15.57
CA TRP A 128 4.32 4.40 14.78
C TRP A 128 4.45 5.90 14.99
N GLU A 129 3.34 6.59 15.24
CA GLU A 129 3.36 8.03 15.50
C GLU A 129 3.30 8.33 16.99
N GLU A 130 3.25 7.30 17.84
CA GLU A 130 3.28 7.36 19.30
C GLU A 130 2.25 8.31 19.93
N LEU A 131 1.11 8.52 19.24
CA LEU A 131 0.10 9.46 19.70
C LEU A 131 -0.53 9.03 21.02
N THR A 132 -0.68 10.01 21.91
CA THR A 132 -1.54 9.92 23.10
C THR A 132 -3.02 9.80 22.70
N ILE A 133 -3.90 9.50 23.66
CA ILE A 133 -5.34 9.37 23.39
C ILE A 133 -5.94 10.72 22.96
N GLU A 134 -5.43 11.80 23.53
CA GLU A 134 -5.81 13.18 23.26
C GLU A 134 -5.44 13.55 21.81
N GLU A 135 -4.21 13.28 21.41
CA GLU A 135 -3.73 13.54 20.05
C GLU A 135 -4.44 12.65 19.03
N LEU A 136 -4.65 11.37 19.37
CA LEU A 136 -5.43 10.45 18.55
C LEU A 136 -6.86 10.97 18.34
N ALA A 137 -7.48 11.55 19.36
CA ALA A 137 -8.82 12.14 19.25
C ALA A 137 -8.83 13.33 18.27
N VAL A 138 -7.82 14.20 18.33
CA VAL A 138 -7.62 15.30 17.39
C VAL A 138 -7.44 14.77 15.96
N THR A 139 -6.55 13.81 15.74
CA THR A 139 -6.29 13.20 14.42
C THR A 139 -7.53 12.52 13.84
N LEU A 140 -8.35 11.88 14.68
CA LEU A 140 -9.57 11.19 14.25
C LEU A 140 -10.79 12.11 14.13
N GLY A 141 -10.72 13.36 14.60
CA GLY A 141 -11.84 14.30 14.65
C GLY A 141 -12.98 13.81 15.55
N CYS A 142 -12.67 13.21 16.69
CA CYS A 142 -13.68 12.73 17.65
C CYS A 142 -13.33 13.09 19.11
N GLY A 143 -14.24 12.83 20.05
CA GLY A 143 -13.96 13.04 21.47
C GLY A 143 -13.00 12.00 22.06
N ARG A 144 -12.28 12.37 23.13
CA ARG A 144 -11.30 11.52 23.86
C ARG A 144 -11.84 10.13 24.20
N SER A 145 -13.06 10.05 24.73
CA SER A 145 -13.71 8.77 25.07
C SER A 145 -13.90 7.88 23.82
N ALA A 146 -14.34 8.46 22.70
CA ALA A 146 -14.51 7.73 21.45
C ALA A 146 -13.17 7.23 20.90
N ALA A 147 -12.10 8.02 21.00
CA ALA A 147 -10.74 7.61 20.61
C ALA A 147 -10.24 6.44 21.46
N ALA A 148 -10.36 6.52 22.79
CA ALA A 148 -10.00 5.45 23.71
C ALA A 148 -10.77 4.14 23.42
N MET A 149 -12.08 4.23 23.22
CA MET A 149 -12.92 3.08 22.87
C MET A 149 -12.53 2.47 21.52
N ARG A 150 -12.21 3.30 20.51
CA ARG A 150 -11.74 2.82 19.20
C ARG A 150 -10.40 2.08 19.35
N LEU A 151 -9.45 2.64 20.08
CA LEU A 151 -8.16 2.00 20.33
C LEU A 151 -8.30 0.67 21.08
N HIS A 152 -9.11 0.64 22.13
CA HIS A 152 -9.37 -0.58 22.89
C HIS A 152 -9.96 -1.68 22.00
N ARG A 153 -10.99 -1.35 21.21
CA ARG A 153 -11.61 -2.29 20.27
C ARG A 153 -10.63 -2.75 19.19
N ALA A 154 -9.83 -1.85 18.63
CA ALA A 154 -8.83 -2.20 17.61
C ALA A 154 -7.78 -3.18 18.17
N ARG A 155 -7.25 -2.92 19.37
CA ARG A 155 -6.33 -3.84 20.07
C ARG A 155 -6.97 -5.21 20.35
N GLY A 156 -8.23 -5.21 20.81
CA GLY A 156 -8.99 -6.45 21.01
C GLY A 156 -9.16 -7.26 19.73
N ARG A 157 -9.53 -6.61 18.62
CA ARG A 157 -9.68 -7.24 17.30
C ARG A 157 -8.35 -7.77 16.76
N LEU A 158 -7.26 -7.02 16.93
CA LEU A 158 -5.92 -7.46 16.54
C LEU A 158 -5.55 -8.73 17.30
N ARG A 159 -5.68 -8.73 18.63
CA ARG A 159 -5.42 -9.93 19.46
C ARG A 159 -6.22 -11.14 18.98
N THR A 160 -7.49 -10.98 18.64
CA THR A 160 -8.30 -12.08 18.09
C THR A 160 -7.77 -12.62 16.76
N GLN A 161 -7.29 -11.75 15.86
CA GLN A 161 -6.67 -12.20 14.60
C GLN A 161 -5.36 -12.94 14.84
N ILE A 162 -4.52 -12.43 15.75
CA ILE A 162 -3.26 -13.07 16.14
C ILE A 162 -3.53 -14.48 16.67
N GLU A 163 -4.47 -14.62 17.61
CA GLU A 163 -4.84 -15.93 18.17
C GLU A 163 -5.40 -16.88 17.11
N ARG A 164 -6.16 -16.37 16.13
CA ARG A 164 -6.64 -17.16 15.00
C ARG A 164 -5.50 -17.66 14.11
N MET A 165 -4.48 -16.84 13.88
CA MET A 165 -3.30 -17.22 13.08
C MET A 165 -2.46 -18.26 13.78
N ARG A 166 -2.16 -18.05 15.08
CA ARG A 166 -1.43 -19.02 15.89
C ARG A 166 -2.11 -20.39 15.89
N ARG A 167 -3.44 -20.43 16.05
CA ARG A 167 -4.22 -21.68 15.96
C ARG A 167 -4.13 -22.37 14.60
N ARG A 168 -4.06 -21.62 13.51
CA ARG A 168 -3.91 -22.18 12.15
C ARG A 168 -2.53 -22.77 11.92
N GLU A 169 -1.50 -22.14 12.46
CA GLU A 169 -0.13 -22.61 12.38
C GLU A 169 0.05 -23.93 13.14
N THR A 170 -0.52 -24.03 14.36
CA THR A 170 -0.50 -25.27 15.15
C THR A 170 -1.39 -26.38 14.58
N ALA A 171 -2.44 -26.02 13.83
CA ALA A 171 -3.35 -26.97 13.20
C ALA A 171 -2.96 -27.34 11.76
N ARG A 172 -1.86 -26.80 11.22
CA ARG A 172 -1.32 -27.26 9.93
C ARG A 172 -0.86 -28.70 10.15
N PRO A 173 -1.51 -29.71 9.53
CA PRO A 173 -1.07 -31.08 9.70
C PRO A 173 0.39 -31.14 9.25
N GLU A 174 1.25 -31.64 10.13
CA GLU A 174 2.60 -32.04 9.78
C GLU A 174 2.47 -32.89 8.52
N ALA A 175 3.13 -32.48 7.43
CA ALA A 175 3.10 -33.25 6.20
C ALA A 175 3.48 -34.69 6.59
N PRO A 176 2.64 -35.70 6.27
CA PRO A 176 2.90 -37.06 6.70
C PRO A 176 4.34 -37.41 6.30
N PRO A 177 5.13 -38.02 7.21
CA PRO A 177 6.54 -38.29 6.95
C PRO A 177 6.66 -38.96 5.58
N PRO A 178 7.68 -38.60 4.76
CA PRO A 178 7.86 -39.21 3.46
C PRO A 178 7.85 -40.72 3.66
N ARG A 179 6.90 -41.39 3.00
CA ARG A 179 6.77 -42.85 3.12
C ARG A 179 8.13 -43.46 2.75
N PRO A 180 8.72 -44.33 3.60
CA PRO A 180 10.06 -44.86 3.37
C PRO A 180 10.21 -45.64 2.05
N ASP A 181 9.10 -46.03 1.41
CA ASP A 181 9.07 -46.84 0.17
C ASP A 181 8.57 -46.10 -1.09
N ALA A 182 8.52 -44.76 -1.10
CA ALA A 182 8.28 -44.06 -2.35
C ALA A 182 9.53 -44.15 -3.25
N LEU A 183 9.58 -45.16 -4.13
CA LEU A 183 10.56 -45.23 -5.21
C LEU A 183 10.66 -43.86 -5.90
N PRO A 184 11.87 -43.38 -6.21
CA PRO A 184 12.03 -42.13 -6.94
C PRO A 184 11.20 -42.21 -8.23
N ALA A 185 10.35 -41.22 -8.44
CA ALA A 185 9.55 -41.12 -9.65
C ALA A 185 10.49 -41.26 -10.86
N PRO A 186 10.14 -42.08 -11.88
CA PRO A 186 10.98 -42.25 -13.04
C PRO A 186 11.24 -40.88 -13.67
N ALA A 187 12.51 -40.61 -13.98
CA ALA A 187 12.95 -39.36 -14.59
C ALA A 187 12.03 -39.00 -15.77
N PRO A 188 11.61 -37.72 -15.90
CA PRO A 188 10.76 -37.32 -17.01
C PRO A 188 11.48 -37.64 -18.33
N ALA A 189 10.79 -38.35 -19.22
CA ALA A 189 11.30 -38.70 -20.54
C ALA A 189 11.82 -37.43 -21.25
N PRO A 190 12.93 -37.51 -21.99
CA PRO A 190 13.46 -36.36 -22.70
C PRO A 190 12.40 -35.80 -23.64
N ARG A 191 12.11 -34.50 -23.52
CA ARG A 191 11.19 -33.80 -24.43
C ARG A 191 11.70 -33.95 -25.86
N PRO A 192 10.84 -34.25 -26.84
CA PRO A 192 11.27 -34.30 -28.24
C PRO A 192 11.85 -32.95 -28.64
N ALA A 193 13.03 -32.98 -29.27
CA ALA A 193 13.71 -31.79 -29.76
C ALA A 193 12.77 -31.01 -30.69
N THR A 194 12.53 -29.74 -30.36
CA THR A 194 11.86 -28.80 -31.26
C THR A 194 12.67 -28.68 -32.55
N PRO A 195 12.07 -28.90 -33.74
CA PRO A 195 12.79 -28.75 -35.00
C PRO A 195 13.25 -27.29 -35.15
N ARG A 196 14.54 -27.14 -35.43
CA ARG A 196 15.23 -25.87 -35.65
C ARG A 196 14.59 -25.17 -36.87
N PRO A 197 14.19 -23.89 -36.79
CA PRO A 197 13.61 -23.19 -37.92
C PRO A 197 14.63 -23.07 -39.06
N LEU A 198 14.23 -23.47 -40.27
CA LEU A 198 14.99 -23.33 -41.50
C LEU A 198 15.18 -21.84 -41.79
N SER A 199 16.43 -21.41 -41.93
CA SER A 199 16.78 -20.07 -42.39
C SER A 199 16.17 -19.80 -43.77
N PRO A 200 15.55 -18.64 -44.02
CA PRO A 200 15.02 -18.31 -45.34
C PRO A 200 16.18 -18.05 -46.33
N HIS A 201 16.20 -18.79 -47.43
CA HIS A 201 17.03 -18.50 -48.59
C HIS A 201 16.60 -17.18 -49.26
N PRO A 202 17.53 -16.35 -49.75
CA PRO A 202 17.20 -15.12 -50.46
C PRO A 202 16.61 -15.40 -51.84
N VAL A 203 15.51 -14.71 -52.15
CA VAL A 203 14.81 -14.73 -53.45
C VAL A 203 15.58 -13.89 -54.46
N PRO A 204 15.86 -14.39 -55.69
CA PRO A 204 16.53 -13.58 -56.71
C PRO A 204 15.57 -12.56 -57.35
N THR A 205 15.97 -11.30 -57.33
CA THR A 205 15.29 -10.17 -57.99
C THR A 205 15.40 -10.31 -59.50
N ARG A 206 14.27 -10.51 -60.18
CA ARG A 206 14.18 -10.56 -61.64
C ARG A 206 14.04 -9.12 -62.17
N ALA A 207 15.16 -8.54 -62.61
CA ALA A 207 15.17 -7.28 -63.35
C ALA A 207 15.25 -7.58 -64.86
N GLY A 208 14.16 -7.28 -65.56
CA GLY A 208 14.10 -7.11 -67.01
C GLY A 208 12.83 -6.30 -67.27
N GLY A 209 12.77 -5.24 -68.07
CA GLY A 209 13.67 -4.67 -69.05
C GLY A 209 12.77 -4.03 -70.13
N ARG A 210 13.21 -2.89 -70.67
CA ARG A 210 12.71 -2.16 -71.88
C ARG A 210 11.51 -1.22 -71.73
N ARG A 211 11.74 0.06 -72.10
CA ARG A 211 11.09 0.83 -73.20
C ARG A 211 12.15 1.85 -73.69
N HIS A 212 12.67 1.69 -74.90
CA HIS A 212 12.27 2.31 -76.18
C HIS A 212 12.71 3.78 -76.33
N ASP A 213 13.52 3.96 -77.39
CA ASP A 213 13.78 5.22 -78.12
C ASP A 213 12.50 5.99 -78.48
#